data_AF-A0AAV2R5U3-F1
#
_entry.id   AF-A0AAV2R5U3-F1
#
_cell.length_a   1.000
_cell.length_b   1.000
_cell.length_c   1.000
_cell.angle_alpha   90.00
_cell.angle_beta   90.00
_cell.angle_gamma   90.00
#
_symmetry.space_group_name_H-M   'P 1'
#
loop_
_entity.id
_entity.type
_entity.pdbx_description
1 polymer ?
#
loop_
_entity_poly.entity_id
_entity_poly.type
_entity_poly.pdbx_seq_one_letter_code
_entity_poly.pdbx_strand_id
1 'polypeptide(L)'
;MGIEWYRNEMPISYEDQITIEKSPQYFVRDQAPYRIFKYNSTICLILIVKEPVERTLSEYAHHKLNWEPGIKKGELIPFEKEVFNSSGGVNTQNVNVYKSIYWPYLQHYLEFFQRDQILVVDGDEFVQYPLPVIQKVEKF
;
A
#
# COMPACT_ATOMS: atom_id res chain seq x y z
N MET A 1 -6.34 -17.03 13.02
CA MET A 1 -7.68 -16.85 12.41
C MET A 1 -7.66 -17.49 11.03
N GLY A 2 -8.78 -18.05 10.58
CA GLY A 2 -8.89 -18.80 9.32
C GLY A 2 -9.72 -18.07 8.27
N ILE A 3 -9.95 -18.72 7.12
CA ILE A 3 -10.66 -18.07 6.00
C ILE A 3 -12.12 -17.78 6.31
N GLU A 4 -12.78 -18.61 7.11
CA GLU A 4 -14.18 -18.39 7.49
C GLU A 4 -14.36 -17.12 8.31
N TRP A 5 -13.40 -16.82 9.19
CA TRP A 5 -13.38 -15.54 9.90
C TRP A 5 -13.26 -14.37 8.92
N TYR A 6 -12.32 -14.43 7.96
CA TYR A 6 -12.14 -13.36 6.97
C TYR A 6 -13.40 -13.15 6.11
N ARG A 7 -14.07 -14.24 5.72
CA ARG A 7 -15.34 -14.18 4.97
C ARG A 7 -16.43 -13.46 5.77
N ASN A 8 -16.51 -13.69 7.09
CA ASN A 8 -17.50 -13.06 7.95
C ASN A 8 -17.25 -11.57 8.21
N GLU A 9 -16.05 -11.04 7.91
CA GLU A 9 -15.76 -9.61 7.95
C GLU A 9 -16.22 -8.88 6.66
N MET A 10 -16.60 -9.61 5.61
CA MET A 10 -17.04 -9.02 4.34
C MET A 10 -18.52 -8.58 4.41
N PRO A 11 -18.89 -7.50 3.70
CA PRO A 11 -20.29 -7.13 3.54
C PRO A 11 -21.05 -8.19 2.72
N ILE A 12 -22.37 -8.25 2.92
CA ILE A 12 -23.26 -9.07 2.08
C ILE A 12 -23.30 -8.46 0.67
N SER A 13 -23.13 -9.30 -0.35
CA SER A 13 -23.18 -8.91 -1.76
C SER A 13 -24.09 -9.85 -2.57
N TYR A 14 -24.63 -9.36 -3.68
CA TYR A 14 -25.40 -10.15 -4.65
C TYR A 14 -24.50 -10.82 -5.70
N GLU A 15 -25.07 -11.68 -6.54
CA GLU A 15 -24.32 -12.44 -7.57
C GLU A 15 -23.68 -11.56 -8.65
N ASP A 16 -24.25 -10.38 -8.90
CA ASP A 16 -23.80 -9.38 -9.87
C ASP A 16 -22.86 -8.31 -9.26
N GLN A 17 -22.50 -8.47 -7.99
CA GLN A 17 -21.63 -7.54 -7.27
C GLN A 17 -20.25 -8.12 -7.00
N ILE A 18 -19.23 -7.27 -7.08
CA ILE A 18 -17.86 -7.61 -6.73
C ILE A 18 -17.54 -7.00 -5.36
N THR A 19 -17.13 -7.85 -4.42
CA THR A 19 -16.64 -7.40 -3.11
C THR A 19 -15.17 -7.03 -3.19
N ILE A 20 -14.83 -5.81 -2.77
CA ILE A 20 -13.46 -5.29 -2.74
C ILE A 20 -13.07 -5.03 -1.29
N GLU A 21 -11.88 -5.50 -0.91
CA GLU A 21 -11.25 -5.21 0.38
C GLU A 21 -10.00 -4.36 0.16
N LYS A 22 -9.66 -3.49 1.12
CA LYS A 22 -8.52 -2.58 1.03
C LYS A 22 -7.68 -2.61 2.31
N SER A 23 -6.52 -3.25 2.20
CA SER A 23 -5.51 -3.31 3.26
C SER A 23 -4.13 -2.83 2.75
N PRO A 24 -3.77 -1.54 2.92
CA PRO A 24 -2.49 -0.99 2.43
C PRO A 24 -1.26 -1.75 2.90
N GLN A 25 -1.33 -2.31 4.11
CA GLN A 25 -0.22 -3.03 4.73
C GLN A 25 0.12 -4.33 4.01
N TYR A 26 -0.77 -4.91 3.20
CA TYR A 26 -0.46 -6.15 2.47
C TYR A 26 0.76 -6.00 1.57
N PHE A 27 0.87 -4.88 0.87
CA PHE A 27 1.91 -4.68 -0.14
C PHE A 27 3.34 -4.86 0.41
N VAL A 28 3.57 -4.48 1.66
CA VAL A 28 4.90 -4.55 2.28
C VAL A 28 5.11 -5.76 3.20
N ARG A 29 4.12 -6.66 3.28
CA ARG A 29 4.18 -7.86 4.12
C ARG A 29 4.62 -9.04 3.27
N ASP A 30 5.81 -9.55 3.57
CA ASP A 30 6.43 -10.70 2.90
C ASP A 30 5.48 -11.90 2.69
N GLN A 31 4.69 -12.25 3.70
CA GLN A 31 3.79 -13.42 3.61
C GLN A 31 2.48 -13.14 2.87
N ALA A 32 2.17 -11.90 2.50
CA ALA A 32 0.88 -11.53 1.93
C ALA A 32 0.67 -12.12 0.52
N PRO A 33 1.61 -12.02 -0.45
CA PRO A 33 1.41 -12.57 -1.80
C PRO A 33 1.08 -14.06 -1.78
N TYR A 34 1.86 -14.85 -1.05
CA TYR A 34 1.64 -16.29 -0.92
C TYR A 34 0.27 -16.62 -0.30
N ARG A 35 -0.14 -15.92 0.76
CA ARG A 35 -1.42 -16.18 1.43
C ARG A 35 -2.61 -15.80 0.57
N ILE A 36 -2.53 -14.67 -0.14
CA ILE A 36 -3.57 -14.24 -1.08
C ILE A 36 -3.67 -15.25 -2.23
N PHE A 37 -2.54 -15.66 -2.80
CA PHE A 37 -2.49 -16.64 -3.88
C PHE A 37 -3.07 -17.99 -3.46
N LYS A 38 -2.74 -18.46 -2.25
CA LYS A 38 -3.28 -19.70 -1.68
C LYS A 38 -4.79 -19.62 -1.44
N TYR A 39 -5.32 -18.44 -1.13
CA TYR A 39 -6.76 -18.23 -0.97
C TYR A 39 -7.47 -18.24 -2.34
N ASN A 40 -6.99 -17.44 -3.28
CA ASN A 40 -7.50 -17.37 -4.64
C ASN A 40 -6.40 -16.93 -5.61
N SER A 41 -5.91 -17.85 -6.42
CA SER A 41 -4.85 -17.60 -7.40
C SER A 41 -5.30 -16.77 -8.60
N THR A 42 -6.60 -16.62 -8.83
CA THR A 42 -7.17 -15.83 -9.95
C THR A 42 -7.67 -14.45 -9.53
N ILE A 43 -7.41 -14.03 -8.28
CA ILE A 43 -7.83 -12.71 -7.79
C ILE A 43 -7.14 -11.58 -8.57
N CYS A 44 -7.85 -10.47 -8.72
CA CYS A 44 -7.30 -9.22 -9.26
C CYS A 44 -6.80 -8.33 -8.13
N LEU A 45 -5.65 -7.68 -8.33
CA LEU A 45 -5.00 -6.80 -7.36
C LEU A 45 -4.90 -5.38 -7.92
N ILE A 46 -5.31 -4.40 -7.13
CA ILE A 46 -5.19 -2.98 -7.47
C ILE A 46 -4.13 -2.36 -6.56
N LEU A 47 -3.03 -1.88 -7.15
CA LEU A 47 -1.94 -1.20 -6.47
C LEU A 47 -1.97 0.28 -6.84
N ILE A 48 -2.37 1.14 -5.90
CA ILE A 48 -2.31 2.58 -6.06
C ILE A 48 -0.97 3.08 -5.53
N VAL A 49 -0.14 3.68 -6.40
CA VAL A 49 1.17 4.24 -6.05
C VAL A 49 1.16 5.76 -6.14
N LYS A 50 2.04 6.42 -5.39
CA LYS A 50 2.27 7.88 -5.47
C LYS A 50 3.74 8.15 -5.74
N GLU A 51 4.09 9.39 -6.06
CA GLU A 51 5.49 9.84 -6.04
C GLU A 51 6.17 9.43 -4.70
N PRO A 52 7.30 8.69 -4.75
CA PRO A 52 7.95 8.12 -3.57
C PRO A 52 8.31 9.10 -2.46
N VAL A 53 8.75 10.33 -2.77
CA VAL A 53 9.09 11.34 -1.76
C VAL A 53 7.83 11.87 -1.09
N GLU A 54 6.80 12.23 -1.84
CA GLU A 54 5.51 12.64 -1.30
C GLU A 54 4.88 11.55 -0.43
N ARG A 55 4.93 10.28 -0.87
CA ARG A 55 4.43 9.15 -0.07
C ARG A 55 5.21 9.00 1.23
N THR A 56 6.53 9.16 1.21
CA THR A 56 7.39 9.13 2.42
C THR A 56 6.99 10.23 3.40
N LEU A 57 6.80 11.45 2.89
CA LEU A 57 6.39 12.59 3.70
C LEU A 57 4.99 12.38 4.30
N SER A 58 4.05 11.84 3.52
CA SER A 58 2.70 11.51 3.98
C SER A 58 2.72 10.42 5.05
N GLU A 59 3.58 9.41 4.93
CA GLU A 59 3.73 8.36 5.96
C GLU A 59 4.27 8.94 7.26
N TYR A 60 5.31 9.77 7.18
CA TYR A 60 5.85 10.49 8.33
C TYR A 60 4.77 11.33 9.02
N ALA A 61 4.02 12.13 8.25
CA ALA A 61 2.92 12.94 8.79
C ALA A 61 1.83 12.06 9.44
N HIS A 62 1.44 10.96 8.80
CA HIS A 62 0.46 10.02 9.34
C HIS A 62 0.91 9.42 10.68
N HIS A 63 2.16 8.97 10.78
CA HIS A 63 2.72 8.41 12.01
C HIS A 63 2.73 9.44 13.14
N LYS A 64 3.18 10.67 12.86
CA LYS A 64 3.26 11.74 13.85
C LYS A 64 1.90 12.26 14.31
N LEU A 65 0.91 12.30 13.42
CA LEU A 65 -0.42 12.85 13.73
C LEU A 65 -1.36 11.82 14.36
N ASN A 66 -1.24 10.54 13.99
CA ASN A 66 -2.24 9.54 14.36
C ASN A 66 -1.74 8.48 15.36
N TRP A 67 -0.44 8.16 15.40
CA TRP A 67 0.07 7.00 16.16
C TRP A 67 0.91 7.37 17.37
N GLU A 68 1.32 8.62 17.50
CA GLU A 68 2.04 9.13 18.68
C GLU A 68 1.22 10.17 19.46
N PRO A 69 0.03 9.82 20.01
CA PRO A 69 -0.74 10.74 20.85
C PRO A 69 0.05 11.02 22.13
N GLY A 70 0.61 12.23 22.25
CA GLY A 70 1.33 12.68 23.44
C GLY A 70 2.74 13.22 23.20
N ILE A 71 3.27 13.16 21.98
CA ILE A 71 4.56 13.80 21.67
C ILE A 71 4.42 15.32 21.78
N LYS A 72 5.22 15.92 22.68
CA LYS A 72 5.32 17.37 22.78
C LYS A 72 6.02 17.90 21.55
N LYS A 73 5.65 19.10 21.10
CA LYS A 73 6.14 19.77 19.88
C LYS A 73 7.68 19.92 19.78
N GLY A 74 8.45 19.62 20.83
CA GLY A 74 9.92 19.61 20.86
C GLY A 74 10.59 18.23 20.86
N GLU A 75 9.83 17.13 20.91
CA GLU A 75 10.34 15.74 20.85
C GLU A 75 10.22 15.14 19.44
N LEU A 76 9.67 15.89 18.49
CA LEU A 76 9.54 15.49 17.09
C LEU A 76 10.91 15.49 16.42
N ILE A 77 11.37 14.31 16.01
CA ILE A 77 12.52 14.17 15.13
C ILE A 77 12.14 14.74 13.77
N PRO A 78 12.85 15.75 13.23
CA PRO A 78 12.58 16.29 11.90
C PRO A 78 12.66 15.23 10.82
N PHE A 79 11.85 15.38 9.77
CA PHE A 79 11.77 14.45 8.64
C PHE A 79 13.14 14.11 8.06
N GLU A 80 13.98 15.13 7.83
CA GLU A 80 15.32 14.99 7.26
C GLU A 80 16.21 14.12 8.14
N LYS A 81 16.07 14.20 9.47
CA LYS A 81 16.85 13.37 10.40
C LYS A 81 16.38 11.92 10.43
N GLU A 82 15.15 11.63 9.99
CA GLU A 82 14.63 10.27 9.90
C GLU A 82 15.03 9.58 8.58
N VAL A 83 15.03 10.34 7.48
CA VAL A 83 15.19 9.80 6.12
C VAL A 83 16.63 9.85 5.59
N PHE A 84 17.53 10.62 6.21
CA PHE A 84 18.96 10.61 5.87
C PHE A 84 19.79 9.95 6.97
N ASN A 85 20.85 9.26 6.57
CA ASN A 85 21.86 8.72 7.46
C ASN A 85 22.96 9.78 7.76
N SER A 86 23.88 9.45 8.67
CA SER A 86 24.97 10.36 9.07
C SER A 86 25.97 10.69 7.95
N SER A 87 26.02 9.90 6.87
CA SER A 87 26.85 10.18 5.69
C SER A 87 26.12 10.98 4.61
N GLY A 88 24.87 11.39 4.84
CA GLY A 88 24.05 12.16 3.88
C GLY A 88 23.34 11.30 2.83
N GLY A 89 23.45 9.97 2.91
CA GLY A 89 22.69 9.05 2.06
C GLY A 89 21.28 8.81 2.59
N VAL A 90 20.38 8.33 1.72
CA VAL A 90 19.01 7.97 2.11
C VAL A 90 19.03 6.75 3.04
N ASN A 91 18.36 6.86 4.19
CA ASN A 91 18.16 5.78 5.14
C ASN A 91 17.01 4.86 4.67
N THR A 92 17.35 3.90 3.80
CA THR A 92 16.40 2.93 3.25
C THR A 92 15.83 1.96 4.28
N GLN A 93 16.42 1.87 5.48
CA GLN A 93 15.90 1.06 6.58
C GLN A 93 14.79 1.76 7.38
N ASN A 94 14.60 3.07 7.18
CA ASN A 94 13.54 3.81 7.85
C ASN A 94 12.15 3.33 7.39
N VAL A 95 11.21 3.18 8.34
CA VAL A 95 9.84 2.69 8.07
C VAL A 95 9.08 3.54 7.05
N ASN A 96 9.32 4.85 7.07
CA ASN A 96 8.70 5.80 6.17
C ASN A 96 9.32 5.72 4.78
N VAL A 97 10.61 5.45 4.67
CA VAL A 97 11.32 5.36 3.38
C VAL A 97 11.09 4.02 2.72
N TYR A 98 11.24 2.90 3.44
CA TYR A 98 11.21 1.57 2.83
C TYR A 98 9.89 1.33 2.09
N LYS A 99 8.76 1.81 2.64
CA LYS A 99 7.42 1.61 2.06
C LYS A 99 7.26 2.32 0.70
N SER A 100 8.13 3.29 0.38
CA SER A 100 8.17 3.99 -0.92
C SER A 100 9.03 3.28 -1.96
N ILE A 101 9.80 2.27 -1.56
CA ILE A 101 10.64 1.50 -2.48
C ILE A 101 9.78 0.38 -3.06
N TYR A 102 8.98 0.68 -4.08
CA TYR A 102 7.92 -0.22 -4.54
C TYR A 102 8.44 -1.49 -5.24
N TRP A 103 9.57 -1.41 -5.95
CA TRP A 103 10.04 -2.48 -6.84
C TRP A 103 10.24 -3.83 -6.13
N PRO A 104 10.96 -3.93 -5.00
CA PRO A 104 11.16 -5.21 -4.31
C PRO A 104 9.84 -5.89 -3.92
N TYR A 105 8.84 -5.11 -3.49
CA TYR A 105 7.52 -5.63 -3.15
C TYR A 105 6.75 -6.09 -4.38
N LEU A 106 6.70 -5.27 -5.42
CA LEU A 106 6.02 -5.62 -6.67
C LEU A 106 6.65 -6.86 -7.31
N GLN A 107 7.98 -6.99 -7.28
CA GLN A 107 8.69 -8.17 -7.76
C GLN A 107 8.24 -9.43 -7.02
N HIS A 108 8.10 -9.37 -5.69
CA HIS A 108 7.63 -10.50 -4.90
C HIS A 108 6.16 -10.87 -5.23
N TYR A 109 5.29 -9.90 -5.48
CA TYR A 109 3.93 -10.18 -5.96
C TYR A 109 3.94 -10.85 -7.34
N LEU A 110 4.84 -10.47 -8.24
CA LEU A 110 4.99 -11.05 -9.58
C LEU A 110 5.55 -12.48 -9.57
N GLU A 111 6.07 -12.98 -8.45
CA GLU A 111 6.43 -14.40 -8.28
C GLU A 111 5.18 -15.30 -8.15
N PHE A 112 4.03 -14.74 -7.78
CA PHE A 112 2.78 -15.48 -7.56
C PHE A 112 1.68 -15.14 -8.57
N PHE A 113 1.59 -13.88 -8.99
CA PHE A 113 0.50 -13.39 -9.85
C PHE A 113 1.02 -13.00 -11.22
N GLN A 114 0.20 -13.25 -12.25
CA GLN A 114 0.51 -12.76 -13.59
C GLN A 114 0.43 -11.24 -13.64
N ARG A 115 1.18 -10.62 -14.56
CA ARG A 115 1.24 -9.15 -14.67
C ARG A 115 -0.14 -8.53 -14.93
N ASP A 116 -0.99 -9.20 -15.68
CA ASP A 116 -2.35 -8.77 -16.01
C ASP A 116 -3.35 -8.93 -14.86
N GLN A 117 -2.98 -9.62 -13.76
CA GLN A 117 -3.77 -9.65 -12.52
C GLN A 117 -3.46 -8.46 -11.59
N ILE A 118 -2.50 -7.59 -11.95
CA ILE A 118 -2.10 -6.44 -11.12
C ILE A 118 -2.31 -5.14 -11.90
N LEU A 119 -3.33 -4.37 -11.52
CA LEU A 119 -3.51 -3.01 -12.02
C LEU A 119 -2.70 -2.05 -11.14
N VAL A 120 -1.73 -1.37 -11.76
CA VAL A 120 -1.02 -0.25 -11.10
C VAL A 120 -1.71 1.04 -11.48
N VAL A 121 -2.16 1.78 -10.47
CA VAL A 121 -2.85 3.06 -10.60
C VAL A 121 -1.94 4.17 -10.09
N ASP A 122 -1.84 5.24 -10.88
CA ASP A 122 -1.20 6.48 -10.45
C ASP A 122 -2.14 7.25 -9.50
N GLY A 123 -1.74 7.33 -8.24
CA GLY A 123 -2.47 8.02 -7.18
C GLY A 123 -2.40 9.54 -7.29
N ASP A 124 -1.37 10.08 -7.94
CA ASP A 124 -1.26 11.52 -8.20
C ASP A 124 -2.22 11.91 -9.33
N GLU A 125 -2.30 11.10 -10.39
CA GLU A 125 -3.35 11.21 -11.43
C GLU A 125 -4.74 11.07 -10.79
N PHE A 126 -4.94 10.11 -9.87
CA PHE A 126 -6.25 9.86 -9.28
C PHE A 126 -6.78 11.06 -8.47
N VAL A 127 -5.90 11.77 -7.77
CA VAL A 127 -6.25 12.98 -7.03
C VAL A 127 -6.64 14.13 -7.98
N GLN A 128 -5.92 14.30 -9.09
CA GLN A 128 -6.15 15.42 -10.01
C GLN A 128 -7.28 15.15 -11.01
N TYR A 129 -7.37 13.92 -11.52
CA TYR A 129 -8.23 13.48 -12.60
C TYR A 129 -8.86 12.12 -12.25
N PRO A 130 -9.86 12.08 -11.34
CA PRO A 130 -10.38 10.82 -10.84
C PRO A 130 -11.11 9.98 -11.89
N LEU A 131 -11.85 10.62 -12.80
CA LEU A 131 -12.72 9.92 -13.75
C LEU A 131 -11.94 8.97 -14.69
N PRO A 132 -10.87 9.41 -15.40
CA PRO A 132 -10.08 8.51 -16.23
C PRO A 132 -9.47 7.33 -15.46
N VAL A 133 -9.09 7.54 -14.20
CA VAL A 133 -8.52 6.48 -13.36
C VAL A 133 -9.58 5.46 -12.97
N ILE A 134 -10.77 5.90 -12.54
CA ILE A 134 -11.88 5.00 -12.22
C ILE A 134 -12.30 4.19 -13.46
N GLN A 135 -12.35 4.81 -14.63
CA GLN A 135 -12.65 4.09 -15.88
C GLN A 135 -11.60 3.02 -16.24
N LYS A 136 -10.34 3.19 -15.83
CA LYS A 136 -9.31 2.13 -15.95
C LYS A 136 -9.60 0.99 -14.98
N VAL A 137 -10.00 1.31 -13.75
CA VAL A 137 -10.37 0.31 -12.72
C VAL A 137 -11.64 -0.46 -13.10
N GLU A 138 -12.65 0.18 -13.68
CA GLU A 138 -13.90 -0.48 -14.11
C GLU A 138 -13.69 -1.46 -15.28
N LYS A 139 -12.68 -1.23 -16.12
CA LYS A 139 -12.35 -2.09 -17.27
C LYS A 139 -11.45 -3.26 -16.90
N PHE A 140 -10.75 -3.16 -15.78
CA PHE A 140 -9.81 -4.14 -15.26
C PHE A 140 -10.55 -5.20 -14.46
#